data_AF-A0A2V6NSS9-F1
#
_entry.id   AF-A0A2V6NSS9-F1
#
_cell.length_a   1.000
_cell.length_b   1.000
_cell.length_c   1.000
_cell.angle_alpha   90.00
_cell.angle_beta   90.00
_cell.angle_gamma   90.00
#
_symmetry.space_group_name_H-M   'P 1'
#
loop_
_entity.id
_entity.type
_entity.pdbx_description
1 polymer ?
#
loop_
_entity_poly.entity_id
_entity_poly.type
_entity_poly.pdbx_seq_one_letter_code
_entity_poly.pdbx_strand_id
1 'polypeptide(L)'
;MRTNNRWVIAIAGVFFQIALGAVYAWSVFRVPLTKQFGWSISEVTLTFTISIFVLGFAAFFGGLWLNRKGPRIVALTGGVFYGV
;
A
#
# COMPACT_ATOMS: atom_id res chain seq x y z
N MET A 1 24.34 14.79 -1.42
CA MET A 1 23.00 15.16 -0.91
C MET A 1 23.20 16.04 0.32
N ARG A 2 22.90 17.35 0.24
CA ARG A 2 23.09 18.29 1.35
C ARG A 2 22.22 17.88 2.56
N THR A 3 22.87 17.72 3.70
CA THR A 3 22.30 17.36 5.00
C THR A 3 21.42 18.47 5.57
N ASN A 4 20.18 18.61 5.10
CA ASN A 4 19.25 19.54 5.77
C ASN A 4 17.76 19.17 5.75
N ASN A 5 17.38 17.89 5.61
CA ASN A 5 16.00 17.52 5.99
C ASN A 5 15.74 16.03 6.28
N ARG A 6 16.59 15.41 7.11
CA ARG A 6 16.38 14.02 7.57
C ARG A 6 15.00 13.85 8.23
N TRP A 7 14.56 14.87 8.96
CA TRP A 7 13.25 14.89 9.62
C TRP A 7 12.08 14.91 8.64
N VAL A 8 12.15 15.67 7.53
CA VAL A 8 11.10 15.61 6.51
C VAL A 8 11.02 14.25 5.83
N ILE A 9 12.14 13.58 5.58
CA ILE A 9 12.14 12.22 5.04
C ILE A 9 11.52 11.24 6.04
N ALA A 10 11.83 11.37 7.34
CA ALA A 10 11.24 10.55 8.39
C ALA A 10 9.72 10.77 8.49
N ILE A 11 9.27 12.03 8.50
CA ILE A 11 7.84 12.39 8.52
C ILE A 11 7.13 11.84 7.29
N ALA A 12 7.72 11.97 6.09
CA ALA A 12 7.15 11.38 4.88
C ALA A 12 7.03 9.85 4.99
N GLY A 13 8.04 9.17 5.56
CA GLY A 13 7.98 7.74 5.85
C GLY A 13 6.85 7.35 6.81
N VAL A 14 6.59 8.17 7.84
CA VAL A 14 5.46 7.96 8.76
C VAL A 14 4.13 8.05 8.02
N PHE A 15 3.94 9.07 7.19
CA PHE A 15 2.72 9.19 6.38
C PHE A 15 2.53 8.01 5.41
N PHE A 16 3.61 7.52 4.80
CA PHE A 16 3.57 6.30 3.98
C PHE A 16 3.12 5.08 4.77
N GLN A 17 3.61 4.90 6.00
CA GLN A 17 3.20 3.79 6.86
C GLN A 17 1.74 3.92 7.32
N ILE A 18 1.26 5.14 7.57
CA ILE A 18 -0.17 5.38 7.88
C ILE A 18 -1.04 5.00 6.68
N ALA A 19 -0.64 5.40 5.46
CA ALA A 19 -1.34 5.03 4.24
C ALA A 19 -1.38 3.50 4.08
N LEU A 20 -0.25 2.79 4.25
CA LEU A 20 -0.24 1.33 4.25
C LEU A 20 -1.14 0.72 5.33
N GLY A 21 -1.22 1.34 6.51
CA GLY A 21 -2.14 0.96 7.58
C GLY A 21 -3.61 1.06 7.18
N ALA A 22 -3.98 1.96 6.27
CA ALA A 22 -5.35 2.07 5.77
C ALA A 22 -5.81 0.80 5.02
N VAL A 23 -4.89 -0.03 4.53
CA VAL A 23 -5.23 -1.36 3.97
C VAL A 23 -5.90 -2.26 5.03
N TYR A 24 -5.59 -2.08 6.32
CA TYR A 24 -6.24 -2.80 7.41
C TYR A 24 -7.73 -2.45 7.57
N ALA A 25 -8.17 -1.28 7.08
CA ALA A 25 -9.57 -0.88 7.09
C ALA A 25 -10.46 -1.86 6.30
N TRP A 26 -9.89 -2.63 5.36
CA TRP A 26 -10.57 -3.74 4.68
C TRP A 26 -11.29 -4.68 5.64
N SER A 27 -10.71 -4.93 6.81
CA SER A 27 -11.28 -5.83 7.82
C SER A 27 -12.70 -5.44 8.27
N VAL A 28 -12.99 -4.13 8.31
CA VAL A 28 -14.29 -3.54 8.66
C VAL A 28 -15.31 -3.73 7.54
N PHE A 29 -14.86 -3.71 6.28
CA PHE A 29 -15.71 -3.87 5.11
C PHE A 29 -16.12 -5.31 4.83
N ARG A 30 -15.52 -6.31 5.49
CA ARG A 30 -15.84 -7.72 5.24
C ARG A 30 -17.31 -8.05 5.43
N VAL A 31 -17.91 -7.62 6.54
CA VAL A 31 -19.33 -7.87 6.85
C VAL A 31 -20.29 -7.19 5.86
N PRO A 32 -20.16 -5.87 5.56
CA PRO A 32 -21.03 -5.24 4.57
C PRO A 32 -20.84 -5.80 3.16
N LEU A 33 -19.61 -6.16 2.75
CA LEU A 33 -19.36 -6.78 1.44
C LEU A 33 -20.04 -8.16 1.32
N THR A 34 -19.92 -9.01 2.34
CA THR A 34 -20.63 -10.30 2.40
C THR A 34 -22.15 -10.09 2.28
N LYS A 35 -22.72 -9.10 2.97
CA LYS A 35 -24.16 -8.80 2.89
C LYS A 35 -24.61 -8.27 1.53
N GLN A 36 -23.78 -7.44 0.89
CA GLN A 36 -24.13 -6.80 -0.39
C GLN A 36 -23.99 -7.76 -1.57
N PHE A 37 -22.92 -8.55 -1.62
CA PHE A 37 -22.62 -9.45 -2.73
C PHE A 37 -23.12 -10.88 -2.51
N GLY A 38 -23.60 -11.20 -1.30
CA GLY A 38 -24.03 -12.54 -0.92
C GLY A 38 -22.88 -13.56 -0.81
N TRP A 39 -21.63 -13.09 -0.82
CA TRP A 39 -20.44 -13.92 -0.75
C TRP A 39 -20.17 -14.42 0.66
N SER A 40 -19.59 -15.61 0.77
CA SER A 40 -19.07 -16.12 2.04
C SER A 40 -17.91 -15.26 2.56
N ILE A 41 -17.67 -15.30 3.87
CA ILE A 41 -16.54 -14.61 4.51
C ILE A 41 -15.20 -15.09 3.90
N SER A 42 -15.12 -16.37 3.54
CA SER A 42 -13.94 -16.97 2.91
C SER A 42 -13.64 -16.35 1.55
N GLU A 43 -14.65 -16.13 0.71
CA GLU A 43 -14.49 -15.50 -0.61
C GLU A 43 -14.04 -14.04 -0.49
N VAL A 44 -14.66 -13.27 0.41
CA VAL A 44 -14.23 -11.88 0.67
C VAL A 44 -12.80 -11.81 1.23
N THR A 45 -12.42 -12.80 2.03
CA THR A 45 -11.04 -12.91 2.56
C THR A 45 -10.05 -13.32 1.48
N LEU A 46 -10.45 -14.18 0.53
CA LEU A 46 -9.62 -14.53 -0.62
C LEU A 46 -9.24 -13.30 -1.44
N THR A 47 -10.19 -12.38 -1.67
CA THR A 47 -9.90 -11.11 -2.36
C THR A 47 -8.82 -10.31 -1.64
N PHE A 48 -8.89 -10.22 -0.31
CA PHE A 48 -7.86 -9.56 0.49
C PHE A 48 -6.49 -10.24 0.37
N THR A 49 -6.46 -11.57 0.44
CA THR A 49 -5.22 -12.35 0.28
C THR A 49 -4.57 -12.09 -1.07
N ILE A 50 -5.35 -12.05 -2.15
CA ILE A 50 -4.85 -11.72 -3.49
C ILE A 50 -4.27 -10.30 -3.50
N SER A 51 -4.96 -9.32 -2.91
CA SER A 51 -4.46 -7.94 -2.83
C SER A 51 -3.13 -7.83 -2.10
N ILE A 52 -2.96 -8.50 -0.95
CA ILE A 52 -1.71 -8.51 -0.19
C ILE A 52 -0.60 -9.26 -0.94
N PHE A 53 -0.93 -10.35 -1.63
CA PHE A 53 0.01 -11.06 -2.49
C PHE A 53 0.55 -10.14 -3.61
N VAL A 54 -0.36 -9.45 -4.31
CA VAL A 54 0.02 -8.48 -5.35
C VAL A 54 0.83 -7.33 -4.78
N LEU A 55 0.50 -6.83 -3.58
CA LEU A 55 1.28 -5.81 -2.87
C LEU A 55 2.73 -6.30 -2.63
N GLY A 56 2.91 -7.55 -2.22
CA GLY A 56 4.24 -8.15 -2.03
C GLY A 56 5.06 -8.20 -3.33
N PHE A 57 4.44 -8.65 -4.43
CA PHE A 57 5.09 -8.63 -5.75
C PHE A 57 5.41 -7.21 -6.21
N ALA A 58 4.48 -6.27 -6.05
CA ALA A 58 4.68 -4.87 -6.39
C ALA A 58 5.82 -4.25 -5.55
N ALA A 59 5.94 -4.59 -4.28
CA ALA A 59 7.04 -4.16 -3.42
C ALA A 59 8.39 -4.71 -3.90
N PHE A 60 8.45 -5.97 -4.34
CA PHE A 60 9.67 -6.56 -4.91
C PHE A 60 10.13 -5.81 -6.17
N PHE A 61 9.24 -5.64 -7.16
CA PHE A 61 9.57 -4.89 -8.38
C PHE A 61 9.84 -3.41 -8.10
N GLY A 62 9.09 -2.81 -7.18
CA GLY A 62 9.29 -1.45 -6.70
C GLY A 62 10.67 -1.25 -6.08
N GLY A 63 11.17 -2.21 -5.32
CA GLY A 63 12.52 -2.21 -4.76
C GLY A 63 13.62 -2.30 -5.84
N LEU A 64 13.42 -3.14 -6.86
CA LEU A 64 14.34 -3.19 -8.01
C LEU A 64 14.34 -1.86 -8.78
N TRP A 65 13.17 -1.25 -8.95
CA TRP A 65 13.03 0.04 -9.63
C TRP A 65 13.64 1.20 -8.82
N LEU A 66 13.47 1.17 -7.50
CA LEU A 66 14.03 2.10 -6.53
C LEU A 66 15.55 2.20 -6.68
N ASN A 67 16.23 1.07 -6.84
CA ASN A 67 17.68 1.02 -7.02
C ASN A 67 18.15 1.70 -8.33
N ARG A 68 17.29 1.77 -9.36
CA ARG A 68 17.66 2.32 -10.68
C ARG A 68 17.29 3.79 -10.87
N LYS A 69 16.11 4.21 -10.39
CA LYS A 69 15.56 5.56 -10.63
C LYS A 69 15.51 6.44 -9.37
N GLY A 70 15.85 5.88 -8.22
CA GLY A 70 15.89 6.58 -6.94
C GLY A 70 14.52 6.70 -6.25
N PRO A 71 14.52 7.03 -4.95
CA PRO A 71 13.33 6.97 -4.08
C PRO A 71 12.19 7.89 -4.44
N ARG A 72 12.49 9.07 -4.98
CA ARG A 72 11.46 10.08 -5.23
C ARG A 72 10.48 9.67 -6.32
N ILE A 73 10.96 9.08 -7.41
CA ILE A 73 10.12 8.69 -8.54
C ILE A 73 9.20 7.54 -8.13
N VAL A 74 9.76 6.51 -7.47
CA VAL A 74 9.01 5.32 -7.03
C VAL A 74 7.96 5.68 -5.96
N ALA A 75 8.31 6.55 -5.02
CA ALA A 75 7.36 6.99 -3.99
C ALA A 75 6.20 7.82 -4.57
N LEU A 76 6.47 8.73 -5.52
CA LEU A 76 5.43 9.54 -6.15
C LEU A 76 4.49 8.69 -7.01
N THR A 77 5.03 7.78 -7.83
CA THR A 77 4.18 6.91 -8.67
C THR A 77 3.34 5.99 -7.81
N GLY A 78 3.92 5.36 -6.78
CA GLY A 78 3.18 4.53 -5.82
C GLY A 78 2.10 5.31 -5.08
N GLY A 79 2.40 6.54 -4.63
CA GLY A 79 1.43 7.41 -3.97
C GLY A 79 0.26 7.82 -4.87
N VAL A 80 0.51 8.12 -6.15
CA VAL A 80 -0.56 8.41 -7.12
C VAL A 80 -1.44 7.18 -7.36
N PHE A 81 -0.85 6.00 -7.54
CA PHE A 81 -1.62 4.77 -7.71
C PHE A 81 -2.40 4.35 -6.46
N TYR A 82 -1.91 4.68 -5.27
CA TYR A 82 -2.59 4.36 -4.01
C TYR A 82 -3.77 5.31 -3.73
N GLY A 83 -3.67 6.57 -4.18
CA GLY A 83 -4.69 7.58 -3.95
C GLY A 83 -5.85 7.58 -4.97
N VAL A 84 -5.66 6.94 -6.12
CA VAL A 84 -6.68 6.74 -7.17
C VAL A 84 -7.39 5.41 -6.94
#